data_AF-A0A0B1TDK8-F1
#
_entry.id   AF-A0A0B1TDK8-F1
#
_cell.length_a   1.000
_cell.length_b   1.000
_cell.length_c   1.000
_cell.angle_alpha   90.00
_cell.angle_beta   90.00
_cell.angle_gamma   90.00
#
_symmetry.space_group_name_H-M   'P 1'
#
loop_
_entity.id
_entity.type
_entity.pdbx_description
1 polymer ?
#
loop_
_entity_poly.entity_id
_entity_poly.type
_entity_poly.pdbx_seq_one_letter_code
_entity_poly.pdbx_strand_id
1 'polypeptide(L)'
;LKFNFYININNTRTLLKNTIDTSLQQEFPNSTVSIDEDVQCDEKFPHLSKGLEIASCADCPAGQYWDVDQCTECPVDTYRSKTDPLEKCKQCPDQKTTAGLTGQKESSACHGGRSL
;
A
#
# COMPACT_ATOMS: atom_id res chain seq x y z
N LEU A 1 -36.33 -5.51 9.67
CA LEU A 1 -35.34 -4.81 8.82
C LEU A 1 -33.98 -4.90 9.48
N LYS A 2 -32.91 -5.13 8.72
CA LYS A 2 -31.52 -5.00 9.20
C LYS A 2 -30.96 -3.71 8.60
N PHE A 3 -30.34 -2.88 9.42
CA PHE A 3 -29.68 -1.65 9.00
C PHE A 3 -28.21 -1.73 9.35
N ASN A 4 -27.36 -1.50 8.36
CA ASN A 4 -25.91 -1.45 8.54
C ASN A 4 -25.47 0.00 8.33
N PHE A 5 -24.56 0.48 9.16
CA PHE A 5 -23.92 1.78 9.00
C PHE A 5 -22.44 1.63 9.36
N TYR A 6 -21.61 2.46 8.73
CA TYR A 6 -20.16 2.39 8.86
C TYR A 6 -19.66 3.71 9.46
N ILE A 7 -18.79 3.62 10.47
CA ILE A 7 -18.16 4.78 11.11
C ILE A 7 -16.65 4.56 11.10
N ASN A 8 -15.91 5.44 10.43
CA ASN A 8 -14.45 5.42 10.43
C ASN A 8 -13.94 6.29 11.59
N ILE A 9 -13.18 5.70 12.52
CA ILE A 9 -12.66 6.37 13.71
C ILE A 9 -11.15 6.13 13.77
N ASN A 10 -10.38 7.21 13.90
CA ASN A 10 -8.94 7.12 14.11
C ASN A 10 -8.63 6.45 15.47
N ASN A 11 -7.85 5.37 15.45
CA ASN A 11 -7.51 4.56 16.63
C ASN A 11 -6.72 5.30 17.72
N THR A 12 -6.08 6.42 17.39
CA THR A 12 -5.37 7.27 18.36
C THR A 12 -6.31 8.06 19.28
N ARG A 13 -7.60 8.13 18.96
CA ARG A 13 -8.62 8.82 19.76
C ARG A 13 -9.40 7.85 20.64
N THR A 14 -8.72 7.23 21.61
CA THR A 14 -9.29 6.22 22.51
C THR A 14 -10.56 6.70 23.22
N LEU A 15 -10.60 7.96 23.65
CA LEU A 15 -11.80 8.55 24.26
C LEU A 15 -12.99 8.55 23.29
N LEU A 16 -12.77 8.97 22.05
CA LEU A 16 -13.82 9.02 21.02
C LEU A 16 -14.31 7.61 20.67
N LYS A 17 -13.40 6.65 20.52
CA LYS A 17 -13.73 5.24 20.30
C LYS A 17 -14.62 4.72 21.44
N ASN A 18 -14.17 4.89 22.68
CA ASN A 18 -14.89 4.39 23.86
C ASN A 18 -16.26 5.07 24.01
N THR A 19 -16.37 6.37 23.74
CA THR A 19 -17.65 7.09 23.77
C THR A 19 -18.61 6.51 22.74
N ILE A 20 -18.17 6.30 21.50
CA ILE A 20 -19.03 5.76 20.44
C ILE A 20 -19.44 4.32 20.77
N ASP A 21 -18.50 3.46 21.21
CA ASP A 21 -18.80 2.08 21.60
C ASP A 21 -19.84 2.03 22.72
N THR A 22 -19.67 2.86 23.77
CA THR A 22 -20.58 2.90 24.91
C THR A 22 -21.97 3.39 24.50
N SER A 23 -22.05 4.47 23.72
CA SER A 23 -23.33 5.02 23.25
C SER A 23 -24.06 4.04 22.33
N LEU A 24 -23.35 3.33 21.45
CA LEU A 24 -23.96 2.31 20.59
C LEU A 24 -24.48 1.11 21.38
N GLN A 25 -23.75 0.66 22.40
CA GLN A 25 -24.22 -0.42 23.28
C GLN A 25 -25.43 0.00 24.12
N GLN A 26 -25.50 1.26 24.54
CA GLN A 26 -26.64 1.80 25.29
C GLN A 26 -27.90 1.87 24.44
N GLU A 27 -27.82 2.45 23.24
CA GLU A 27 -28.99 2.63 22.37
C GLU A 27 -29.38 1.31 21.65
N PHE A 28 -28.42 0.44 21.37
CA PHE A 28 -28.62 -0.79 20.61
C PHE A 28 -27.97 -2.03 21.26
N PRO A 29 -28.48 -2.48 22.41
CA PRO A 29 -27.83 -3.53 23.22
C PRO A 29 -27.76 -4.92 22.57
N ASN A 30 -28.60 -5.19 21.56
CA ASN A 30 -28.66 -6.48 20.85
C ASN A 30 -27.99 -6.44 19.46
N SER A 31 -27.30 -5.34 19.13
CA SER A 31 -26.59 -5.19 17.87
C SER A 31 -25.24 -5.91 17.91
N THR A 32 -24.91 -6.61 16.81
CA THR A 32 -23.56 -7.15 16.62
C THR A 32 -22.65 -6.03 16.10
N VAL A 33 -21.74 -5.55 16.95
CA VAL A 33 -20.67 -4.64 16.53
C VAL A 33 -19.60 -5.48 15.83
N SER A 34 -19.42 -5.27 14.53
CA SER A 34 -18.31 -5.81 13.76
C SER A 34 -17.41 -4.63 13.38
N ILE A 35 -16.17 -4.66 13.83
CA ILE A 35 -15.15 -3.72 13.38
C ILE A 35 -14.61 -4.33 12.10
N ASP A 36 -15.12 -3.86 10.96
CA ASP A 36 -14.56 -4.21 9.66
C ASP A 36 -13.40 -3.26 9.40
N GLU A 37 -12.19 -3.71 9.66
CA GLU A 37 -10.96 -2.98 9.37
C GLU A 37 -10.62 -3.06 7.88
N ASP A 38 -11.59 -2.75 7.01
CA ASP A 38 -11.33 -2.43 5.62
C ASP A 38 -10.61 -1.08 5.57
N VAL A 39 -9.33 -1.10 5.94
CA VAL A 39 -8.41 0.02 5.81
C VAL A 39 -8.19 0.22 4.31
N GLN A 40 -9.04 1.03 3.69
CA GLN A 40 -8.86 1.49 2.33
C GLN A 40 -7.75 2.53 2.31
N CYS A 41 -6.64 2.15 1.69
CA CYS A 41 -5.54 3.05 1.46
C CYS A 41 -5.82 3.96 0.27
N ASP A 42 -5.33 5.20 0.36
CA ASP A 42 -5.41 6.17 -0.74
C ASP A 42 -4.58 5.70 -1.95
N GLU A 43 -4.98 6.11 -3.15
CA GLU A 43 -4.29 5.77 -4.41
C GLU A 43 -2.80 6.14 -4.39
N LYS A 44 -2.42 7.16 -3.63
CA LYS A 44 -1.02 7.56 -3.45
C LYS A 44 -0.22 6.60 -2.58
N PHE A 45 -0.83 5.89 -1.64
CA PHE A 45 -0.16 4.96 -0.74
C PHE A 45 -0.93 3.65 -0.60
N PRO A 46 -1.14 2.92 -1.71
CA PRO A 46 -2.16 1.87 -1.76
C PRO A 46 -1.73 0.57 -1.06
N HIS A 47 -0.45 0.43 -0.70
CA HIS A 47 0.07 -0.77 -0.06
C HIS A 47 -0.18 -0.74 1.46
N LEU A 48 -1.00 -1.67 1.94
CA LEU A 48 -1.25 -1.87 3.36
C LEU A 48 -0.08 -2.62 4.02
N SER A 49 0.85 -1.88 4.60
CA SER A 49 1.97 -2.43 5.36
C SER A 49 1.50 -2.88 6.75
N LYS A 50 1.41 -4.20 6.98
CA LYS A 50 1.01 -4.79 8.27
C LYS A 50 2.24 -5.17 9.10
N GLY A 51 2.47 -4.46 10.20
CA GLY A 51 3.40 -4.84 11.27
C GLY A 51 2.72 -5.63 12.39
N LEU A 52 3.49 -6.03 13.41
CA LEU A 52 3.02 -6.85 14.53
C LEU A 52 1.85 -6.21 15.31
N GLU A 53 1.74 -4.88 15.32
CA GLU A 53 0.67 -4.13 16.02
C GLU A 53 0.22 -2.85 15.31
N ILE A 54 0.73 -2.56 14.11
CA ILE A 54 0.47 -1.31 13.38
C ILE A 54 0.25 -1.64 11.91
N ALA A 55 -0.88 -1.21 11.36
CA ALA A 55 -1.12 -1.18 9.92
C ALA A 55 -1.01 0.26 9.42
N SER A 56 -0.27 0.48 8.33
CA SER A 56 -0.16 1.79 7.69
C SER A 56 -0.22 1.68 6.18
N CYS A 57 -0.81 2.70 5.56
CA CYS A 57 -0.79 2.87 4.11
C CYS A 57 0.58 3.40 3.69
N ALA A 58 1.20 2.71 2.75
CA ALA A 58 2.55 2.98 2.31
C ALA A 58 2.68 2.87 0.79
N ASP A 59 3.81 3.33 0.29
CA ASP A 59 4.26 3.06 -1.07
C ASP A 59 5.05 1.74 -1.11
N CYS A 60 5.01 1.07 -2.26
CA CYS A 60 5.86 -0.08 -2.56
C CYS A 60 7.35 0.25 -2.38
N PRO A 61 8.18 -0.72 -1.95
CA PRO A 61 9.62 -0.52 -1.81
C PRO A 61 10.28 -0.17 -3.15
N ALA A 62 11.50 0.38 -3.09
CA ALA A 62 12.30 0.61 -4.29
C ALA A 62 12.50 -0.71 -5.06
N GLY A 63 12.42 -0.62 -6.40
CA GLY A 63 12.40 -1.79 -7.28
C GLY A 63 11.04 -2.47 -7.42
N GLN A 64 9.97 -1.95 -6.79
CA GLN A 64 8.61 -2.45 -6.94
C GLN A 64 7.60 -1.33 -7.17
N TYR A 65 6.52 -1.61 -7.88
CA TYR A 65 5.40 -0.69 -8.14
C TYR A 65 4.08 -1.35 -7.75
N TRP A 66 3.05 -0.55 -7.49
CA TRP A 66 1.71 -1.07 -7.20
C TRP A 66 1.02 -1.56 -8.47
N ASP A 67 0.58 -2.80 -8.47
CA ASP A 67 -0.12 -3.46 -9.58
C ASP A 67 -1.21 -4.40 -9.05
N VAL A 68 -2.47 -4.21 -9.47
CA VAL A 68 -3.63 -5.07 -9.19
C VAL A 68 -3.68 -5.58 -7.72
N ASP A 69 -3.41 -4.71 -6.76
CA ASP A 69 -3.42 -4.97 -5.31
C ASP A 69 -2.17 -5.59 -4.68
N GLN A 70 -1.02 -5.55 -5.36
CA GLN A 70 0.26 -5.98 -4.79
C GLN A 70 1.44 -5.13 -5.27
N CYS A 71 2.53 -5.18 -4.50
CA CYS A 71 3.80 -4.63 -4.95
C CYS A 71 4.50 -5.63 -5.87
N THR A 72 4.57 -5.29 -7.15
CA THR A 72 5.17 -6.10 -8.21
C THR A 72 6.57 -5.59 -8.53
N GLU A 73 7.53 -6.50 -8.72
CA GLU A 73 8.90 -6.14 -9.10
C GLU A 73 8.95 -5.41 -10.43
N CYS A 74 9.88 -4.45 -10.53
CA CYS A 74 10.20 -3.84 -11.80
C CYS A 74 10.67 -4.91 -12.80
N PRO A 75 10.05 -4.99 -13.99
CA PRO A 75 10.45 -5.95 -15.00
C PRO A 75 11.86 -5.68 -15.52
N VAL A 76 12.39 -6.63 -16.31
CA VAL A 76 13.68 -6.47 -16.99
C VAL A 76 13.74 -5.14 -17.75
N ASP A 77 14.94 -4.57 -17.82
CA ASP A 77 15.24 -3.29 -18.45
C ASP A 77 14.51 -2.09 -17.82
N THR A 78 14.04 -2.23 -16.58
CA THR A 78 13.42 -1.13 -15.83
C THR A 78 13.90 -1.04 -14.38
N TYR A 79 13.75 0.14 -13.78
CA TYR A 79 14.10 0.40 -12.38
C TYR A 79 13.13 1.37 -11.70
N ARG A 80 13.11 1.41 -10.36
CA ARG A 80 12.33 2.41 -9.60
C ARG A 80 12.97 2.79 -8.26
N SER A 81 13.27 4.07 -8.10
CA SER A 81 14.00 4.65 -6.95
C SER A 81 13.14 5.10 -5.76
N LYS A 82 11.82 4.85 -5.79
CA LYS A 82 10.87 5.23 -4.72
C LYS A 82 10.84 6.73 -4.40
N THR A 83 11.10 7.57 -5.40
CA THR A 83 11.07 9.04 -5.26
C THR A 83 9.64 9.60 -5.30
N ASP A 84 8.74 8.91 -5.98
CA ASP A 84 7.32 9.25 -6.08
C ASP A 84 6.48 7.96 -5.94
N PRO A 85 5.52 7.91 -4.99
CA PRO A 85 4.62 6.77 -4.82
C PRO A 85 3.79 6.37 -6.04
N LEU A 86 3.49 7.33 -6.92
CA LEU A 86 2.70 7.08 -8.13
C LEU A 86 3.55 6.67 -9.34
N GLU A 87 4.88 6.78 -9.22
CA GLU A 87 5.80 6.46 -10.30
C GLU A 87 5.89 4.95 -10.53
N LYS A 88 5.63 4.53 -11.77
CA LYS A 88 5.91 3.15 -12.22
C LYS A 88 7.41 2.97 -12.52
N CYS A 89 7.80 1.75 -12.87
CA CYS A 89 9.19 1.47 -13.23
C CYS A 89 9.60 2.24 -14.49
N LYS A 90 10.73 2.95 -14.38
CA LYS A 90 11.37 3.70 -15.45
C LYS A 90 12.15 2.75 -16.33
N GLN A 91 12.03 2.91 -17.65
CA GLN A 91 12.86 2.21 -18.61
C GLN A 91 14.33 2.60 -18.44
N CYS A 92 15.22 1.63 -18.65
CA CYS A 92 16.65 1.90 -18.78
C CYS A 92 16.89 2.85 -19.96
N PRO A 93 17.83 3.81 -19.84
CA PRO A 93 18.20 4.68 -20.96
C PRO A 93 18.71 3.88 -22.16
N ASP A 94 18.66 4.49 -23.35
CA ASP A 94 19.00 3.83 -24.62
C ASP A 94 20.28 2.99 -24.57
N GLN A 95 20.20 1.78 -25.14
CA GLN A 95 21.27 0.78 -25.21
C GLN A 95 21.75 0.23 -23.85
N LYS A 96 21.03 0.53 -22.77
CA LYS A 96 21.25 -0.08 -21.46
C LYS A 96 20.16 -1.07 -21.10
N THR A 97 20.54 -2.06 -20.30
CA THR A 97 19.70 -3.17 -19.85
C THR A 97 20.02 -3.47 -18.39
N THR A 98 19.08 -4.11 -17.70
CA THR A 98 19.33 -4.67 -16.36
C THR A 98 20.00 -6.06 -16.42
N ALA A 99 20.50 -6.47 -17.59
CA ALA A 99 21.11 -7.77 -17.85
C ALA A 99 20.18 -8.95 -17.47
N GLY A 100 18.88 -8.80 -17.72
CA GLY A 100 17.87 -9.80 -17.40
C GLY A 100 17.43 -9.84 -15.94
N LEU A 101 17.91 -8.91 -15.10
CA LEU A 101 17.52 -8.83 -13.69
C LEU A 101 16.23 -8.01 -13.52
N THR A 102 15.34 -8.45 -12.64
CA THR A 102 14.15 -7.72 -12.20
C THR A 102 14.43 -6.94 -10.90
N GLY A 103 13.46 -6.16 -10.43
CA GLY A 103 13.49 -5.53 -9.11
C GLY A 103 14.54 -4.43 -8.94
N GLN A 104 15.02 -3.82 -10.03
CA GLN A 104 16.10 -2.84 -9.96
C GLN A 104 15.64 -1.52 -9.33
N LYS A 105 16.48 -0.98 -8.45
CA LYS A 105 16.12 0.15 -7.59
C LYS A 105 16.55 1.50 -8.14
N GLU A 106 17.51 1.52 -9.05
CA GLU A 106 18.12 2.77 -9.50
C GLU A 106 18.68 2.62 -10.91
N SER A 107 18.90 3.75 -11.58
CA SER A 107 19.40 3.81 -12.97
C SER A 107 20.82 3.30 -13.11
N SER A 108 21.58 3.22 -12.02
CA SER A 108 22.93 2.64 -11.98
C SER A 108 22.92 1.16 -12.37
N ALA A 109 21.82 0.45 -12.14
CA ALA A 109 21.63 -0.95 -12.55
C ALA A 109 21.48 -1.12 -14.08
N CYS A 110 21.27 -0.02 -14.81
CA CYS A 110 21.23 -0.03 -16.27
C CYS A 110 22.67 0.06 -16.81
N HIS A 111 23.15 -1.07 -17.35
CA HIS A 111 24.48 -1.19 -17.93
C HIS A 111 24.41 -1.42 -19.43
N GLY A 112 25.46 -1.04 -20.17
CA GLY A 112 25.50 -1.20 -21.62
C GLY A 112 25.30 -2.66 -22.01
N GLY A 113 24.24 -2.92 -22.78
CA GLY A 113 23.92 -4.26 -23.26
C GLY A 113 24.89 -4.64 -24.36
N ARG A 114 25.81 -5.55 -24.08
CA ARG A 114 26.51 -6.25 -25.15
C ARG A 114 25.50 -7.31 -25.64
N SER A 115 24.85 -7.06 -26.78
CA SER A 115 24.09 -8.08 -27.49
C SER A 115 25.03 -9.29 -27.66
N LEU A 116 24.75 -10.37 -26.94
CA LEU A 116 25.38 -11.68 -27.17
C LEU A 116 24.71 -12.34 -28.38
#